data_AF-A0A349JX82-F1
#
_entry.id   AF-A0A349JX82-F1
#
_cell.length_a   1.000
_cell.length_b   1.000
_cell.length_c   1.000
_cell.angle_alpha   90.00
_cell.angle_beta   90.00
_cell.angle_gamma   90.00
#
_symmetry.space_group_name_H-M   'P 1'
#
loop_
_entity.id
_entity.type
_entity.pdbx_description
1 polymer ?
#
loop_
_entity_poly.entity_id
_entity_poly.type
_entity_poly.pdbx_seq_one_letter_code
_entity_poly.pdbx_strand_id
1 'polypeptide(L)' 'MRLDLHVHTTASDGSSSPAEVVRLAANGGLDVLAITDHDTVAG' A
#
# COMPACT_ATOMS: atom_id res chain seq x y z
N MET A 1 6.82 -1.82 16.66
CA MET A 1 5.90 -2.16 15.56
C MET A 1 5.70 -0.90 14.72
N ARG A 2 6.05 -0.93 13.43
CA ARG A 2 5.90 0.16 12.46
C ARG A 2 4.78 -0.16 11.49
N LEU A 3 3.91 0.81 11.22
CA LEU A 3 2.72 0.56 10.44
C LEU A 3 2.30 1.79 9.64
N ASP A 4 1.76 1.53 8.45
CA ASP A 4 1.09 2.51 7.60
C ASP A 4 -0.27 1.94 7.21
N LEU A 5 -1.33 2.69 7.50
CA LEU A 5 -2.71 2.22 7.40
C LEU A 5 -3.52 2.97 6.35
N HIS A 6 -2.88 3.81 5.54
CA HIS A 6 -3.55 4.60 4.51
C HIS A 6 -2.64 4.76 3.30
N VAL A 7 -2.63 3.76 2.43
CA VAL A 7 -1.82 3.77 1.21
C VAL A 7 -2.69 3.50 0.00
N HIS A 8 -2.46 4.27 -1.06
CA HIS A 8 -3.12 4.12 -2.35
C HIS A 8 -2.18 3.49 -3.37
N THR A 9 -2.73 2.68 -4.27
CA THR A 9 -2.03 1.99 -5.35
C THR A 9 -2.48 2.53 -6.70
N THR A 10 -1.88 2.03 -7.79
CA THR A 10 -2.35 2.33 -9.16
C THR A 10 -3.76 1.81 -9.46
N ALA A 11 -4.41 1.06 -8.56
CA ALA A 11 -5.83 0.72 -8.69
C ALA A 11 -6.77 1.87 -8.29
N SER A 12 -6.26 2.94 -7.65
CA SER A 12 -6.92 4.25 -7.51
C SER A 12 -6.04 5.38 -8.08
N ASP A 13 -5.49 6.25 -7.23
CA ASP A 13 -4.69 7.43 -7.56
C ASP A 13 -3.25 7.34 -7.02
N GLY A 14 -2.85 6.18 -6.50
CA GLY A 14 -1.48 5.89 -6.08
C GLY A 14 -0.51 5.74 -7.26
N SER A 15 0.79 5.86 -6.97
CA SER A 15 1.84 5.86 -8.00
C SER A 15 2.60 4.54 -8.16
N SER A 16 2.25 3.51 -7.39
CA SER A 16 2.90 2.20 -7.42
C SER A 16 1.86 1.11 -7.44
N SER A 17 2.14 0.02 -8.14
CA SER A 17 1.26 -1.15 -8.15
C SER A 17 1.15 -1.76 -6.75
N PRO A 18 0.08 -2.52 -6.45
CA PRO A 18 -0.06 -3.26 -5.18
C PRO A 18 1.21 -4.01 -4.75
N ALA A 19 1.79 -4.77 -5.67
CA ALA A 19 2.99 -5.56 -5.42
C ALA A 19 4.22 -4.69 -5.12
N GLU A 20 4.36 -3.54 -5.79
CA GLU A 20 5.43 -2.58 -5.51
C GLU A 20 5.27 -1.93 -4.14
N VAL A 21 4.05 -1.55 -3.76
CA VAL A 21 3.77 -0.97 -2.44
C VAL A 21 4.14 -1.96 -1.32
N VAL A 22 3.73 -3.22 -1.43
CA VAL A 22 4.10 -4.26 -0.45
C VAL A 22 5.62 -4.43 -0.35
N ARG A 23 6.32 -4.46 -1.49
CA ARG A 23 7.79 -4.57 -1.53
C ARG A 23 8.47 -3.36 -0.88
N LEU A 24 7.99 -2.16 -1.15
CA LEU A 24 8.50 -0.92 -0.56
C LEU A 24 8.27 -0.90 0.96
N ALA A 25 7.08 -1.29 1.41
CA ALA A 25 6.75 -1.39 2.84
C ALA A 25 7.68 -2.37 3.58
N ALA A 26 7.90 -3.56 3.01
CA ALA A 26 8.82 -4.55 3.57
C ALA A 26 10.26 -4.01 3.63
N ASN A 27 10.75 -3.39 2.56
CA ASN A 27 12.09 -2.80 2.51
C ASN A 27 12.25 -1.60 3.46
N GLY A 28 11.16 -0.87 3.73
CA GLY A 28 11.11 0.23 4.69
C GLY A 28 11.01 -0.21 6.16
N GLY A 29 10.88 -1.52 6.41
CA GLY A 29 10.74 -2.07 7.75
C GLY A 29 9.38 -1.81 8.38
N LEU A 30 8.31 -1.72 7.58
CA LEU A 30 6.94 -1.76 8.09
C LEU A 30 6.58 -3.20 8.49
N ASP A 31 5.99 -3.36 9.66
CA ASP A 31 5.44 -4.61 10.16
C ASP A 31 4.01 -4.85 9.65
N VAL A 32 3.25 -3.78 9.42
CA VAL A 32 1.86 -3.82 8.92
C VAL A 32 1.64 -2.73 7.88
N LEU A 33 0.91 -3.08 6.82
CA LEU A 33 0.50 -2.19 5.75
C LEU A 33 -1.01 -2.37 5.50
N ALA A 34 -1.75 -1.28 5.30
CA ALA A 34 -3.11 -1.33 4.75
C ALA A 34 -3.19 -0.53 3.44
N ILE A 35 -3.80 -1.15 2.43
CA ILE A 35 -4.16 -0.52 1.16
C ILE A 35 -5.60 -0.06 1.25
N THR A 36 -5.83 1.23 0.95
CA THR A 36 -7.11 1.92 1.13
C THR A 36 -7.47 2.71 -0.13
N ASP A 37 -7.49 2.01 -1.26
CA ASP A 37 -7.82 2.60 -2.56
C ASP A 37 -9.24 3.19 -2.57
N HIS A 38 -9.43 4.23 -3.38
CA HIS A 38 -10.71 4.92 -3.54
C HIS A 38 -11.79 4.00 -4.13
N ASP A 39 -12.84 3.77 -3.35
CA ASP A 39 -14.07 3.07 -3.75
C ASP A 39 -13.87 1.66 -4.35
N THR A 40 -12.71 1.04 -4.10
CA THR A 40 -12.33 -0.27 -4.66
C THR A 40 -11.48 -1.08 -3.68
N VAL A 41 -11.42 -2.40 -3.93
CA VAL A 41 -10.57 -3.36 -3.23
C VAL A 41 -9.71 -4.16 -4.21
N ALA A 42 -9.47 -3.60 -5.40
CA ALA A 42 -8.68 -4.22 -6.46
C ALA A 42 -7.15 -4.08 -6.27
N GLY A 43 -6.73 -3.22 -5.33
CA GLY A 43 -5.34 -3.04 -4.96
C GLY A 43 -4.77 -4.10 -4.03
#